data_AF-A0A5B7I0G8-F1
#
_entry.id   AF-A0A5B7I0G8-F1
#
_cell.length_a   1.000
_cell.length_b   1.000
_cell.length_c   1.000
_cell.angle_alpha   90.00
_cell.angle_beta   90.00
_cell.angle_gamma   90.00
#
_symmetry.space_group_name_H-M   'P 1'
#
loop_
_entity.id
_entity.type
_entity.pdbx_description
1 polymer ?
#
loop_
_entity_poly.entity_id
_entity_poly.type
_entity_poly.pdbx_seq_one_letter_code
_entity_poly.pdbx_strand_id
1 'polypeptide(L)'
;MSQTARLSACGSDDVYLCASGDVICMVQVCDGVADCPDWEDEAGCACPGDTILCDDVICIDNTNVCDGVKDCADGTDEEHCGESGDGAAAGRVVTEDIL
;
A
#
# COMPACT_ATOMS: atom_id res chain seq x y z
N MET A 1 -18.04 26.54 15.55
CA MET A 1 -17.94 26.81 14.10
C MET A 1 -16.49 26.55 13.75
N SER A 2 -16.05 25.63 12.91
CA SER A 2 -16.70 24.72 11.95
C SER A 2 -15.66 23.62 11.66
N GLN A 3 -16.00 22.34 11.79
CA GLN A 3 -15.09 21.22 11.47
C GLN A 3 -15.01 20.97 9.96
N THR A 4 -14.86 22.01 9.15
CA THR A 4 -14.91 21.91 7.68
C THR A 4 -13.64 22.47 7.07
N ALA A 5 -12.49 21.95 7.50
CA ALA A 5 -11.18 22.38 7.02
C ALA A 5 -10.61 21.53 5.86
N ARG A 6 -11.27 20.44 5.44
CA ARG A 6 -10.66 19.46 4.54
C ARG A 6 -11.07 19.54 3.06
N LEU A 7 -11.94 20.48 2.69
CA LEU A 7 -12.43 20.61 1.30
C LEU A 7 -11.85 21.83 0.54
N SER A 8 -10.90 22.58 1.12
CA SER A 8 -10.43 23.85 0.55
C SER A 8 -9.01 23.82 -0.06
N ALA A 9 -8.38 22.65 -0.18
CA ALA A 9 -6.97 22.55 -0.55
C ALA A 9 -6.65 21.75 -1.82
N CYS A 10 -7.57 20.92 -2.33
CA CYS A 10 -7.34 20.17 -3.57
C CYS A 10 -8.11 20.83 -4.72
N GLY A 11 -7.53 20.82 -5.92
CA GLY A 11 -8.13 21.40 -7.12
C GLY A 11 -9.48 20.75 -7.41
N SER A 12 -10.40 21.51 -8.00
CA SER A 12 -11.76 21.05 -8.35
C SER A 12 -11.81 19.80 -9.23
N ASP A 13 -10.69 19.45 -9.87
CA ASP A 13 -10.53 18.36 -10.83
C ASP A 13 -9.92 17.09 -10.20
N ASP A 14 -9.47 17.19 -8.95
CA ASP A 14 -8.72 16.15 -8.22
C ASP A 14 -9.51 15.69 -6.96
N VAL A 15 -10.82 15.48 -7.10
CA VAL A 15 -11.71 15.07 -6.01
C VAL A 15 -12.30 13.68 -6.23
N TYR A 16 -12.48 12.93 -5.15
CA TYR A 16 -13.12 11.61 -5.13
C TYR A 16 -14.45 11.69 -4.36
N LEU A 17 -15.49 11.05 -4.90
CA LEU A 17 -16.82 10.98 -4.30
C LEU A 17 -17.03 9.59 -3.71
N CYS A 18 -17.10 9.50 -2.38
CA CYS A 18 -17.44 8.28 -1.65
C CYS A 18 -18.84 7.79 -2.04
N ALA A 19 -19.14 6.50 -1.91
CA ALA A 19 -20.48 5.98 -2.21
C ALA A 19 -21.55 6.54 -1.27
N SER A 20 -21.15 6.92 -0.04
CA SER A 20 -21.99 7.62 0.92
C SER A 20 -22.34 9.07 0.55
N GLY A 21 -21.62 9.66 -0.42
CA GLY A 21 -21.83 11.03 -0.91
C GLY A 21 -20.88 12.08 -0.33
N ASP A 22 -19.93 11.68 0.51
CA ASP A 22 -18.82 12.52 0.97
C ASP A 22 -17.82 12.78 -0.16
N VAL A 23 -17.20 13.95 -0.15
CA VAL A 23 -16.20 14.35 -1.15
C VAL A 23 -14.87 14.55 -0.45
N ILE A 24 -13.86 13.82 -0.92
CA ILE A 24 -12.49 13.89 -0.43
C ILE A 24 -11.56 14.25 -1.58
N CYS A 25 -10.29 14.52 -1.28
CA CYS A 25 -9.29 14.79 -2.29
C CYS A 25 -8.73 13.46 -2.85
N MET A 26 -8.33 13.41 -4.12
CA MET A 26 -7.65 12.23 -4.68
C MET A 26 -6.37 11.87 -3.91
N VAL A 27 -5.71 12.85 -3.28
CA VAL A 27 -4.54 12.63 -2.41
C VAL A 27 -4.88 11.97 -1.06
N GLN A 28 -6.16 11.88 -0.73
CA GLN A 28 -6.68 11.20 0.46
C GLN A 28 -7.22 9.81 0.12
N VAL A 29 -7.21 9.42 -1.16
CA VAL A 29 -7.55 8.06 -1.57
C VAL A 29 -6.28 7.22 -1.44
N CYS A 30 -6.34 6.12 -0.71
CA CYS A 30 -5.20 5.25 -0.44
C CYS A 30 -4.06 5.94 0.31
N ASP A 31 -4.37 6.86 1.24
CA ASP A 31 -3.38 7.58 2.04
C ASP A 31 -3.11 6.93 3.41
N GLY A 32 -3.75 5.78 3.68
CA GLY A 32 -3.67 5.05 4.95
C GLY A 32 -4.59 5.62 6.02
N VAL A 33 -5.43 6.61 5.69
CA VAL A 33 -6.40 7.22 6.58
C VAL A 33 -7.79 7.07 5.97
N ALA A 34 -8.72 6.50 6.73
CA ALA A 34 -10.12 6.50 6.32
C ALA A 34 -10.69 7.92 6.35
N ASP A 35 -10.76 8.56 5.18
CA ASP A 35 -11.46 9.81 4.93
C ASP A 35 -12.86 9.58 4.33
N CYS A 36 -13.13 8.42 3.70
CA CYS A 36 -14.49 7.94 3.40
C CYS A 36 -15.07 7.07 4.54
N PRO A 37 -16.41 7.07 4.70
CA PRO A 37 -17.09 6.10 5.55
C PRO A 37 -16.82 4.67 5.08
N ASP A 38 -16.82 3.72 6.02
CA ASP A 38 -16.55 2.30 5.77
C ASP A 38 -15.17 1.99 5.14
N TRP A 39 -14.21 2.92 5.24
CA TRP A 39 -12.86 2.79 4.66
C TRP A 39 -12.90 2.62 3.14
N GLU A 40 -13.94 3.12 2.47
CA GLU A 40 -14.12 2.94 1.01
C GLU A 40 -12.98 3.55 0.17
N ASP A 41 -12.40 4.65 0.63
CA ASP A 41 -11.24 5.30 0.01
C ASP A 41 -9.93 4.52 0.21
N GLU A 42 -9.91 3.63 1.19
CA GLU A 42 -8.82 2.71 1.48
C GLU A 42 -9.13 1.28 1.01
N ALA A 43 -10.36 1.02 0.54
CA ALA A 43 -10.83 -0.30 0.13
C ALA A 43 -10.64 -0.49 -1.38
N GLY A 44 -9.89 -1.53 -1.76
CA GLY A 44 -9.63 -1.82 -3.18
C GLY A 44 -8.65 -0.84 -3.82
N CYS A 45 -7.78 -0.22 -3.02
CA CYS A 45 -6.62 0.52 -3.49
C CYS A 45 -5.77 -0.38 -4.40
N ALA A 46 -5.83 -0.11 -5.71
CA ALA A 46 -4.86 -0.65 -6.64
C ALA A 46 -3.53 0.07 -6.33
N CYS A 47 -2.65 -0.62 -5.60
CA CYS A 47 -1.35 -0.09 -5.23
C CYS A 47 -0.67 0.54 -6.47
N PRO A 48 -0.28 1.82 -6.40
CA PRO A 48 0.21 2.52 -7.57
C PRO A 48 1.58 1.95 -8.01
N GLY A 49 1.71 1.66 -9.31
CA GLY A 49 2.98 1.23 -9.92
C GLY A 49 3.21 -0.28 -9.88
N ASP A 50 4.43 -0.68 -9.54
CA ASP A 50 4.88 -2.08 -9.42
C ASP A 50 4.75 -2.59 -7.98
N THR A 51 3.66 -2.21 -7.29
CA THR A 51 3.38 -2.60 -5.90
C THR A 51 2.21 -3.58 -5.87
N ILE A 52 2.26 -4.55 -4.96
CA ILE A 52 1.27 -5.62 -4.79
C ILE A 52 0.46 -5.35 -3.52
N LEU A 53 -0.86 -5.53 -3.64
CA LEU A 53 -1.79 -5.43 -2.51
C LEU A 53 -1.76 -6.72 -1.70
N CYS A 54 -1.49 -6.54 -0.42
CA CYS A 54 -1.39 -7.54 0.62
C CYS A 54 -2.49 -7.27 1.66
N ASP A 55 -3.22 -8.31 2.06
CA ASP A 55 -4.29 -8.24 3.06
C ASP A 55 -5.43 -7.22 2.74
N ASP A 56 -5.58 -6.83 1.46
CA ASP A 56 -6.51 -5.80 0.99
C ASP A 56 -6.28 -4.38 1.55
N VAL A 57 -5.25 -4.16 2.38
CA VAL A 57 -4.95 -2.87 3.04
C VAL A 57 -3.49 -2.43 2.96
N ILE A 58 -2.55 -3.33 2.65
CA ILE A 58 -1.11 -3.02 2.66
C ILE A 58 -0.56 -3.12 1.25
N CYS A 59 0.09 -2.07 0.78
CA CYS A 59 0.85 -2.12 -0.48
C CYS A 59 2.32 -2.38 -0.19
N ILE A 60 2.86 -3.45 -0.76
CA ILE A 60 4.29 -3.76 -0.72
C ILE A 60 4.88 -3.67 -2.13
N ASP A 61 6.17 -3.39 -2.27
CA ASP A 61 6.81 -3.45 -3.59
C ASP A 61 6.83 -4.87 -4.14
N ASN A 62 6.70 -5.02 -5.46
CA ASN A 62 6.84 -6.32 -6.12
C ASN A 62 8.23 -6.95 -5.88
N THR A 63 9.23 -6.18 -5.46
CA THR A 63 10.55 -6.69 -5.04
C THR A 63 10.54 -7.37 -3.67
N ASN A 64 9.53 -7.07 -2.85
CA ASN A 64 9.35 -7.62 -1.50
C ASN A 64 8.40 -8.83 -1.52
N VAL A 65 7.95 -9.25 -2.70
CA VAL A 65 7.23 -10.51 -2.85
C VAL A 65 8.25 -11.60 -3.10
N CYS A 66 8.26 -12.63 -2.26
CA CYS A 66 9.21 -13.73 -2.31
C CYS A 66 10.66 -13.31 -2.06
N ASP A 67 10.90 -12.30 -1.22
CA ASP A 67 12.24 -11.82 -0.90
C ASP A 67 12.83 -12.51 0.35
N GLY A 68 12.03 -13.36 1.03
CA GLY A 68 12.40 -14.05 2.26
C GLY A 68 12.11 -13.24 3.52
N VAL A 69 11.50 -12.07 3.40
CA VAL A 69 11.03 -11.20 4.49
C VAL A 69 9.50 -11.20 4.47
N LYS A 70 8.89 -11.25 5.65
CA LYS A 70 7.45 -11.01 5.77
C LYS A 70 7.21 -9.50 5.84
N ASP A 71 6.87 -8.91 4.70
CA ASP A 71 6.43 -7.53 4.58
C ASP A 71 4.90 -7.43 4.71
N CYS A 72 4.16 -8.49 4.35
CA CYS A 72 2.73 -8.58 4.64
C CYS A 72 2.45 -8.99 6.10
N ALA A 73 1.38 -8.42 6.69
CA ALA A 73 0.93 -8.77 8.04
C ALA A 73 0.53 -10.25 8.19
N ASP A 74 -0.11 -10.81 7.18
CA ASP A 74 -0.45 -12.24 7.11
C ASP A 74 0.70 -13.07 6.53
N GLY A 75 1.71 -12.41 5.94
CA GLY A 75 2.85 -13.06 5.31
C GLY A 75 2.54 -13.71 3.96
N THR A 76 1.41 -13.34 3.35
CA THR A 76 0.94 -13.85 2.05
C THR A 76 1.88 -13.55 0.89
N ASP A 77 2.72 -12.52 1.03
CA ASP A 77 3.84 -12.20 0.16
C ASP A 77 4.89 -13.32 0.05
N GLU A 78 4.95 -14.20 1.06
CA GLU A 78 5.91 -15.29 1.17
C GLU A 78 5.27 -16.70 1.06
N GLU A 79 3.94 -16.81 1.00
CA GLU A 79 3.24 -18.11 1.06
C GLU A 79 3.01 -18.79 -0.29
N HIS A 80 2.99 -18.03 -1.40
CA HIS A 80 2.77 -18.57 -2.76
C HIS A 80 4.00 -18.44 -3.68
N CYS A 81 5.18 -18.38 -3.09
CA CYS A 81 6.45 -18.43 -3.79
C CYS A 81 6.71 -19.88 -4.21
N GLY A 82 6.17 -20.25 -5.37
CA GLY A 82 6.27 -21.61 -5.92
C GLY A 82 7.68 -22.15 -5.77
N GLU A 83 7.81 -23.25 -5.04
CA GLU A 83 9.09 -23.86 -4.67
C GLU A 83 9.93 -24.14 -5.91
N SER A 84 10.81 -23.21 -6.22
CA SER A 84 11.94 -23.39 -7.11
C SER A 84 13.01 -22.48 -6.54
N GLY A 85 13.99 -23.13 -5.92
CA GLY A 85 15.14 -22.48 -5.31
C GLY A 85 15.85 -21.51 -6.27
N ASP A 86 16.73 -20.74 -5.66
CA ASP A 86 17.63 -19.75 -6.27
C ASP A 86 17.08 -18.31 -6.35
N GLY A 87 16.91 -17.70 -5.17
CA GLY A 87 17.44 -16.36 -4.85
C GLY A 87 16.71 -15.11 -5.36
N ALA A 88 16.06 -14.40 -4.45
CA ALA A 88 15.76 -12.97 -4.59
C ALA A 88 15.91 -12.21 -3.26
N ALA A 89 17.11 -12.23 -2.66
CA ALA A 89 17.56 -11.11 -1.85
C ALA A 89 19.08 -10.99 -1.96
N ALA A 90 19.52 -10.25 -2.97
CA ALA A 90 20.81 -9.60 -2.92
C ALA A 90 20.77 -8.54 -1.81
N GLY A 91 21.39 -8.86 -0.68
CA GLY A 91 22.21 -7.88 0.02
C GLY A 91 21.74 -7.41 1.40
N ARG A 92 22.10 -8.18 2.43
CA ARG A 92 23.04 -7.66 3.44
C ARG A 92 23.98 -8.75 3.92
N VAL A 93 24.92 -9.09 3.05
CA VAL A 93 26.16 -9.71 3.48
C VAL A 93 27.00 -8.61 4.13
N VAL A 94 27.00 -8.55 5.46
CA VAL A 94 28.17 -8.04 6.20
C VAL A 94 28.94 -9.24 6.74
N THR A 95 29.26 -10.19 5.86
CA THR A 95 30.39 -11.09 6.07
C THR A 95 31.40 -10.77 4.97
N GLU A 96 32.08 -9.63 5.13
CA GLU A 96 33.41 -9.47 4.55
C GLU A 96 34.30 -10.48 5.28
N ASP A 97 34.33 -11.71 4.77
CA ASP A 97 35.25 -12.76 5.17
C ASP A 97 36.58 -12.53 4.40
N ILE A 98 37.68 -12.51 5.15
CA ILE A 98 39.09 -12.73 4.75
C ILE A 98 39.93 -11.50 4.34
N LEU A 99 40.68 -10.97 5.33
CA LEU A 99 42.12 -11.24 5.50
C LEU A 99 42.47 -11.37 7.00
#